data_AF-A0A6G0X477-F1
#
_entry.id   AF-A0A6G0X477-F1
#
_cell.length_a   1.000
_cell.length_b   1.000
_cell.length_c   1.000
_cell.angle_alpha   90.00
_cell.angle_beta   90.00
_cell.angle_gamma   90.00
#
_symmetry.space_group_name_H-M   'P 1'
#
loop_
_entity.id
_entity.type
_entity.pdbx_description
1 polymer ?
#
loop_
_entity_poly.entity_id
_entity_poly.type
_entity_poly.pdbx_seq_one_letter_code
_entity_poly.pdbx_strand_id
1 'polypeptide(L)'
;MHAAALQTERTKIHCKYSGQRDILVERIEIERQKALELYRDSTDVTLLELEHAMAVNNQQVEAVFGSSDCLLPLLILADDFECTKLRKSCIHYLTEPGRFAQFALRRELTCPLLASSTILGLLQHLSDQDAQDLKGSPTFPFADLLVREVHTRLIALTKQLEALSHDALRQIMRFASSGNNADSGLPLDKIKLGEAARAYPFILTKELERRRQFSSVKLNASLVSCHMNLTDDELAAELVATNRYCTALGTKARRAGEFVKWMFEARIEEMDAGGGSIAIGWEVPRKALQWNPSDRPGSDGRPASPRGLMPRFGEMNGYGVVLPGMTASEDGSSFGIMWQTEASLHGDGMGILYINGKQHSGVPCFCRGDVVGCTINQDASEPHVEFYLNGQLAIPVPHPSDTKNKHYDDHDRTMAVHSKLSIRHANYELFPAVTLFSSNNPNARVRFNFRGHFEFPIPGFDPYGAELLDLIDLASSPHKSPPGSPGHGDKSPMQKSSGSWNRLHRALSRKVSLRLQVDK
;
A
#
# COMPACT_ATOMS: atom_id res chain seq x y z
N MET A 1 40.39 -76.71 17.99
CA MET A 1 39.31 -77.47 18.67
C MET A 1 38.76 -76.77 19.92
N HIS A 2 39.58 -76.18 20.80
CA HIS A 2 39.11 -75.51 22.03
C HIS A 2 38.13 -74.34 21.83
N ALA A 3 38.33 -73.50 20.79
CA ALA A 3 37.44 -72.35 20.53
C ALA A 3 36.01 -72.75 20.15
N ALA A 4 35.86 -73.84 19.39
CA ALA A 4 34.55 -74.36 19.00
C ALA A 4 33.79 -74.95 20.21
N ALA A 5 34.48 -75.68 21.09
CA ALA A 5 33.89 -76.22 22.32
C ALA A 5 33.44 -75.11 23.28
N LEU A 6 34.24 -74.05 23.44
CA LEU A 6 33.88 -72.87 24.22
C LEU A 6 32.65 -72.15 23.66
N GLN A 7 32.53 -72.06 22.34
CA GLN A 7 31.38 -71.44 21.70
C GLN A 7 30.11 -72.26 21.92
N THR A 8 30.20 -73.60 21.83
CA THR A 8 29.08 -74.50 22.11
C THR A 8 28.61 -74.39 23.56
N GLU A 9 29.52 -74.35 24.53
CA GLU A 9 29.16 -74.18 25.94
C GLU A 9 28.57 -72.79 26.22
N ARG A 10 29.10 -71.73 25.60
CA ARG A 10 28.48 -70.40 25.65
C ARG A 10 27.06 -70.39 25.11
N THR A 11 26.81 -71.04 23.97
CA THR A 11 25.45 -71.13 23.41
C THR A 11 24.51 -71.92 24.30
N LYS A 12 24.96 -73.01 24.94
CA LYS A 12 24.14 -73.75 25.91
C LYS A 12 23.79 -72.91 27.13
N ILE A 13 24.76 -72.16 27.66
CA ILE A 13 24.55 -71.25 28.79
C ILE A 13 23.56 -70.14 28.39
N HIS A 14 23.74 -69.52 27.22
CA HIS A 14 22.80 -68.52 26.71
C HIS A 14 21.39 -69.07 26.51
N CYS A 15 21.24 -70.27 25.94
CA CYS A 15 19.93 -70.91 25.80
C CYS A 15 19.31 -71.21 27.17
N LYS A 16 20.09 -71.72 28.13
CA LYS A 16 19.62 -72.05 29.48
C LYS A 16 19.10 -70.83 30.24
N TYR A 17 19.74 -69.67 30.07
CA TYR A 17 19.38 -68.44 30.78
C TYR A 17 18.56 -67.43 29.94
N SER A 18 18.29 -67.73 28.67
CA SER A 18 17.51 -66.86 27.78
C SER A 18 16.12 -66.53 28.35
N GLY A 19 15.36 -67.56 28.76
CA GLY A 19 14.04 -67.37 29.35
C GLY A 19 14.07 -66.58 30.67
N GLN A 20 15.10 -66.74 31.50
CA GLN A 20 15.25 -65.94 32.73
C GLN A 20 15.59 -64.49 32.43
N ARG A 21 16.41 -64.24 31.41
CA ARG A 21 16.73 -62.89 30.93
C ARG A 21 15.49 -62.21 30.40
N ASP A 22 14.68 -62.90 29.60
CA ASP A 22 13.50 -62.32 28.97
C ASP A 22 12.42 -61.98 30.03
N ILE A 23 12.23 -62.84 31.04
CA ILE A 23 11.38 -62.55 32.21
C ILE A 23 11.89 -61.33 33.00
N LEU A 24 13.21 -61.19 33.16
CA LEU A 24 13.81 -60.07 33.87
C LEU A 24 13.61 -58.75 33.10
N VAL A 25 13.77 -58.79 31.77
CA VAL A 25 13.54 -57.64 30.89
C VAL A 25 12.09 -57.20 30.94
N GLU A 26 11.15 -58.14 30.86
CA GLU A 26 9.72 -57.84 30.98
C GLU A 26 9.39 -57.19 32.33
N ARG A 27 9.98 -57.69 33.42
CA ARG A 27 9.78 -57.11 34.75
C ARG A 27 10.38 -55.71 34.89
N ILE A 28 11.55 -55.47 34.29
CA ILE A 28 12.17 -54.14 34.25
C ILE A 28 11.28 -53.16 33.47
N GLU A 29 10.71 -53.59 32.35
CA GLU A 29 9.86 -52.71 31.54
C GLU A 29 8.54 -52.39 32.25
N ILE A 30 7.94 -53.37 32.95
CA ILE A 30 6.75 -53.14 33.80
C ILE A 30 7.06 -52.13 34.91
N GLU A 31 8.19 -52.27 35.62
CA GLU A 31 8.56 -51.32 36.67
C GLU A 31 8.90 -49.93 36.11
N ARG A 32 9.51 -49.86 34.93
CA ARG A 32 9.74 -48.60 34.21
C ARG A 32 8.43 -47.90 33.87
N GLN A 33 7.43 -48.65 33.41
CA GLN A 33 6.10 -48.11 33.10
C GLN A 33 5.44 -47.51 34.35
N LYS A 34 5.46 -48.24 35.48
CA LYS A 34 4.94 -47.75 36.77
C LYS A 34 5.66 -46.50 37.25
N ALA A 35 6.99 -46.43 37.10
CA ALA A 35 7.76 -45.26 37.49
C ALA A 35 7.39 -44.03 36.65
N LEU A 36 7.08 -44.20 35.37
CA LEU A 36 6.61 -43.11 34.49
C LEU A 36 5.20 -42.63 34.85
N GLU A 37 4.30 -43.54 35.23
CA GLU A 37 2.96 -43.19 35.72
C GLU A 37 3.03 -42.40 37.03
N LEU A 38 3.80 -42.87 38.00
CA LEU A 38 4.01 -42.14 39.27
C LEU A 38 4.65 -40.76 39.07
N TYR A 39 5.56 -40.63 38.11
CA TYR A 39 6.16 -39.34 37.76
C TYR A 39 5.12 -38.38 37.16
N ARG A 40 4.26 -38.87 36.27
CA ARG A 40 3.16 -38.06 35.68
C ARG A 40 2.18 -37.60 36.75
N ASP A 41 1.75 -38.51 37.61
CA ASP A 41 0.82 -38.18 38.70
C ASP A 41 1.42 -37.12 39.64
N SER A 42 2.72 -37.23 39.96
CA SER A 42 3.43 -36.23 40.77
C SER A 42 3.54 -34.87 40.06
N THR A 43 3.83 -34.84 38.76
CA THR A 43 3.87 -33.58 38.00
C THR A 43 2.49 -32.93 37.88
N ASP A 44 1.43 -33.72 37.72
CA ASP A 44 0.07 -33.21 37.58
C ASP A 44 -0.43 -32.66 38.92
N VAL A 45 -0.12 -33.34 40.03
CA VAL A 45 -0.43 -32.86 41.39
C VAL A 45 0.31 -31.55 41.70
N THR A 46 1.61 -31.48 41.41
CA THR A 46 2.39 -30.25 41.66
C THR A 46 1.93 -29.08 40.78
N LEU A 47 1.49 -29.34 39.55
CA LEU A 47 0.94 -28.31 38.67
C LEU A 47 -0.42 -27.80 39.17
N LEU A 48 -1.31 -28.71 39.63
CA LEU A 48 -2.58 -28.34 40.27
C LEU A 48 -2.38 -27.52 41.54
N GLU A 49 -1.41 -27.88 42.39
CA GLU A 49 -1.06 -27.10 43.58
C GLU A 49 -0.56 -25.70 43.23
N LEU A 50 0.22 -25.57 42.15
CA LEU A 50 0.72 -24.29 41.66
C LEU A 50 -0.41 -23.41 41.10
N GLU A 51 -1.31 -23.99 40.31
CA GLU A 51 -2.51 -23.30 39.82
C GLU A 51 -3.40 -22.82 40.97
N HIS A 52 -3.57 -23.66 41.99
CA HIS A 52 -4.31 -23.29 43.19
C HIS A 52 -3.63 -22.14 43.95
N ALA A 53 -2.31 -22.21 44.17
CA ALA A 53 -1.55 -21.15 44.83
C ALA A 53 -1.59 -19.83 44.05
N MET A 54 -1.53 -19.89 42.71
CA MET A 54 -1.69 -18.71 41.85
C MET A 54 -3.09 -18.12 41.95
N ALA A 55 -4.14 -18.95 41.96
CA ALA A 55 -5.51 -18.51 42.14
C ALA A 55 -5.73 -17.83 43.50
N VAL A 56 -5.18 -18.40 44.59
CA VAL A 56 -5.24 -17.82 45.92
C VAL A 56 -4.47 -16.50 45.99
N ASN A 57 -3.27 -16.42 45.41
CA ASN A 57 -2.51 -15.17 45.35
C ASN A 57 -3.23 -14.09 44.56
N ASN A 58 -3.84 -14.43 43.42
CA ASN A 58 -4.66 -13.48 42.66
C ASN A 58 -5.86 -13.01 43.49
N GLN A 59 -6.52 -13.91 44.21
CA GLN A 59 -7.64 -13.57 45.08
C GLN A 59 -7.20 -12.68 46.26
N GLN A 60 -6.02 -12.90 46.83
CA GLN A 60 -5.46 -12.04 47.88
C GLN A 60 -5.06 -10.67 47.36
N VAL A 61 -4.47 -10.61 46.16
CA VAL A 61 -4.18 -9.35 45.47
C VAL A 61 -5.47 -8.61 45.15
N GLU A 62 -6.53 -9.27 44.70
CA GLU A 62 -7.85 -8.67 44.52
C GLU A 62 -8.51 -8.28 45.86
N ALA A 63 -8.29 -9.02 46.95
CA ALA A 63 -8.84 -8.65 48.25
C ALA A 63 -8.16 -7.41 48.83
N VAL A 64 -6.84 -7.25 48.63
CA VAL A 64 -6.04 -6.14 49.16
C VAL A 64 -6.06 -4.93 48.22
N PHE A 65 -5.97 -5.15 46.92
CA PHE A 65 -5.84 -4.12 45.87
C PHE A 65 -7.02 -4.07 44.89
N GLY A 66 -7.97 -5.00 44.95
CA GLY A 66 -9.16 -4.99 44.09
C GLY A 66 -10.24 -4.00 44.53
N SER A 67 -10.11 -3.39 45.70
CA SER A 67 -10.69 -2.07 45.92
C SER A 67 -9.80 -1.03 45.24
N SER A 68 -10.34 -0.35 44.23
CA SER A 68 -9.65 0.69 43.43
C SER A 68 -9.09 1.85 44.28
N ASP A 69 -9.41 1.90 45.57
CA ASP A 69 -9.07 2.97 46.50
C ASP A 69 -7.59 3.01 46.89
N CYS A 70 -6.87 1.88 46.85
CA CYS A 70 -5.48 1.81 47.31
C CYS A 70 -4.42 1.98 46.21
N LEU A 71 -4.78 1.87 44.93
CA LEU A 71 -3.80 1.84 43.82
C LEU A 71 -3.16 3.20 43.54
N LEU A 72 -3.93 4.29 43.55
CA LEU A 72 -3.38 5.64 43.38
C LEU A 72 -2.51 6.06 44.59
N PRO A 73 -2.92 5.82 45.85
CA PRO A 73 -2.03 5.97 47.01
C PRO A 73 -0.75 5.15 46.92
N LEU A 74 -0.82 3.89 46.45
CA LEU A 74 0.35 3.05 46.24
C LEU A 74 1.28 3.63 45.18
N LEU A 75 0.74 4.17 44.08
CA LEU A 75 1.51 4.86 43.05
C LEU A 75 2.21 6.11 43.61
N ILE A 76 1.52 6.91 44.43
CA ILE A 76 2.08 8.08 45.10
C ILE A 76 3.26 7.65 46.00
N LEU A 77 3.08 6.64 46.84
CA LEU A 77 4.14 6.11 47.70
C LEU A 77 5.30 5.54 46.88
N ALA A 78 5.01 4.83 45.79
CA ALA A 78 6.04 4.30 44.91
C ALA A 78 6.88 5.41 44.26
N ASP A 79 6.28 6.56 43.97
CA ASP A 79 6.99 7.72 43.44
C ASP A 79 7.81 8.43 44.53
N ASP A 80 7.23 8.60 45.72
CA ASP A 80 7.87 9.23 46.89
C ASP A 80 9.10 8.43 47.39
N PHE A 81 9.00 7.10 47.40
CA PHE A 81 10.12 6.19 47.73
C PHE A 81 11.05 5.92 46.54
N GLU A 82 10.85 6.55 45.38
CA GLU A 82 11.61 6.32 44.14
C GLU A 82 11.67 4.84 43.69
N CYS A 83 10.65 4.05 44.05
CA CYS A 83 10.59 2.63 43.75
C CYS A 83 10.14 2.39 42.29
N THR A 84 11.10 2.49 41.36
CA THR A 84 10.83 2.44 39.92
C THR A 84 10.10 1.18 39.45
N LYS A 85 10.39 0.01 40.04
CA LYS A 85 9.70 -1.25 39.70
C LYS A 85 8.22 -1.20 40.08
N LEU A 86 7.94 -0.82 41.33
CA LEU A 86 6.56 -0.71 41.82
C LEU A 86 5.78 0.34 41.04
N ARG A 87 6.41 1.49 40.76
CA ARG A 87 5.81 2.55 39.94
C ARG A 87 5.42 2.06 38.54
N LYS A 88 6.34 1.36 37.85
CA LYS A 88 6.06 0.79 36.52
C LYS A 88 4.93 -0.25 36.56
N SER A 89 4.91 -1.12 37.56
CA SER A 89 3.85 -2.11 37.74
C SER A 89 2.49 -1.45 38.01
N CYS A 90 2.46 -0.40 38.84
CA CYS A 90 1.24 0.37 39.09
C CYS A 90 0.74 1.06 37.82
N ILE A 91 1.64 1.71 37.05
CA ILE A 91 1.29 2.31 35.76
C ILE A 91 0.69 1.25 34.84
N HIS A 92 1.38 0.13 34.63
CA HIS A 92 0.91 -0.95 33.77
C HIS A 92 -0.49 -1.44 34.15
N TYR A 93 -0.72 -1.70 35.45
CA TYR A 93 -2.00 -2.19 35.95
C TYR A 93 -3.13 -1.15 35.80
N LEU A 94 -2.84 0.13 36.09
CA LEU A 94 -3.80 1.23 35.98
C LEU A 94 -4.20 1.52 34.53
N THR A 95 -3.30 1.25 33.58
CA THR A 95 -3.50 1.51 32.15
C THR A 95 -3.94 0.28 31.35
N GLU A 96 -4.28 -0.82 32.02
CA GLU A 96 -4.92 -1.95 31.35
C GLU A 96 -6.25 -1.50 30.69
N PRO A 97 -6.59 -2.04 29.49
CA PRO A 97 -7.74 -1.57 28.72
C PRO A 97 -9.03 -1.50 29.54
N GLY A 98 -9.68 -0.34 29.54
CA GLY A 98 -10.95 -0.11 30.24
C GLY A 98 -10.85 0.15 31.74
N ARG A 99 -9.65 0.09 32.35
CA ARG A 99 -9.50 0.31 33.81
C ARG A 99 -9.30 1.76 34.19
N PHE A 100 -8.60 2.56 33.38
CA PHE A 100 -8.15 3.88 33.82
C PHE A 100 -9.30 4.86 34.11
N ALA A 101 -10.43 4.71 33.43
CA ALA A 101 -11.60 5.59 33.57
C ALA A 101 -12.09 5.75 35.02
N GLN A 102 -12.01 4.69 35.84
CA GLN A 102 -12.44 4.72 37.25
C GLN A 102 -11.49 5.53 38.16
N PHE A 103 -10.27 5.81 37.68
CA PHE A 103 -9.23 6.54 38.41
C PHE A 103 -9.03 7.98 37.90
N ALA A 104 -9.44 8.25 36.65
CA ALA A 104 -9.13 9.50 35.95
C ALA A 104 -9.66 10.77 36.64
N LEU A 105 -10.75 10.66 37.41
CA LEU A 105 -11.39 11.79 38.11
C LEU A 105 -11.11 11.79 39.61
N ARG A 106 -10.29 10.85 40.09
CA ARG A 106 -9.96 10.74 41.51
C ARG A 106 -9.00 11.84 41.95
N ARG A 107 -9.21 12.37 43.15
CA ARG A 107 -8.45 13.50 43.69
C ARG A 107 -6.96 13.17 43.84
N GLU A 108 -6.66 11.92 44.14
CA GLU A 108 -5.32 11.36 44.32
C GLU A 108 -4.48 11.53 43.05
N LEU A 109 -5.08 11.51 41.85
CA LEU A 109 -4.37 11.73 40.59
C LEU A 109 -3.81 13.15 40.46
N THR A 110 -4.41 14.12 41.16
CA THR A 110 -3.96 15.52 41.21
C THR A 110 -3.05 15.81 42.40
N CYS A 111 -2.59 14.77 43.12
CA CYS A 111 -1.70 14.92 44.24
C CYS A 111 -0.36 15.55 43.81
N PRO A 112 0.12 16.62 44.47
CA PRO A 112 1.40 17.25 44.15
C PRO A 112 2.62 16.33 44.29
N LEU A 113 2.48 15.23 45.04
CA LEU A 113 3.52 14.23 45.24
C LEU A 113 3.71 13.33 44.01
N LEU A 114 2.75 13.29 43.07
CA LEU A 114 2.94 12.59 41.81
C LEU A 114 3.83 13.42 40.89
N ALA A 115 4.94 12.84 40.48
CA ALA A 115 5.82 13.48 39.52
C ALA A 115 5.11 13.61 38.16
N SER A 116 5.37 14.70 37.45
CA SER A 116 4.84 14.92 36.09
C SER A 116 5.26 13.81 35.11
N SER A 117 6.42 13.18 35.34
CA SER A 117 6.89 12.02 34.58
C SER A 117 6.03 10.77 34.80
N THR A 118 5.47 10.59 35.99
CA THR A 118 4.54 9.50 36.32
C THR A 118 3.20 9.71 35.63
N ILE A 119 2.68 10.94 35.63
CA ILE A 119 1.47 11.32 34.90
C ILE A 119 1.66 11.11 33.39
N LEU A 120 2.78 11.56 32.82
CA LEU A 120 3.11 11.31 31.42
C LEU A 120 3.20 9.81 31.13
N GLY A 121 3.81 9.04 32.03
CA GLY A 121 3.90 7.58 31.94
C GLY A 121 2.54 6.90 31.90
N LEU A 122 1.59 7.34 32.73
CA LEU A 122 0.19 6.87 32.68
C LEU A 122 -0.42 7.16 31.31
N LEU A 123 -0.37 8.43 30.85
CA LEU A 123 -0.96 8.83 29.57
C LEU A 123 -0.35 8.08 28.38
N GLN A 124 0.96 7.80 28.40
CA GLN A 124 1.65 7.06 27.33
C GLN A 124 1.27 5.57 27.28
N HIS A 125 0.93 4.96 28.41
CA HIS A 125 0.58 3.53 28.47
C HIS A 125 -0.91 3.26 28.32
N LEU A 126 -1.76 4.29 28.28
CA LEU A 126 -3.19 4.13 27.98
C LEU A 126 -3.41 3.48 26.62
N SER A 127 -4.42 2.61 26.53
CA SER A 127 -4.92 2.14 25.24
C SER A 127 -5.45 3.31 24.41
N ASP A 128 -5.44 3.20 23.08
CA ASP A 128 -5.96 4.26 22.21
C ASP A 128 -7.46 4.51 22.42
N GLN A 129 -8.21 3.47 22.77
CA GLN A 129 -9.63 3.59 23.10
C GLN A 129 -9.83 4.40 24.39
N ASP A 130 -9.11 4.06 25.46
CA ASP A 130 -9.21 4.78 26.74
C ASP A 130 -8.77 6.24 26.60
N ALA A 131 -7.69 6.50 25.84
CA ALA A 131 -7.21 7.85 25.58
C ALA A 131 -8.24 8.69 24.81
N GLN A 132 -8.93 8.10 23.84
CA GLN A 132 -9.97 8.77 23.07
C GLN A 132 -11.23 9.02 23.92
N ASP A 133 -11.62 8.07 24.75
CA ASP A 133 -12.77 8.20 25.67
C ASP A 133 -12.52 9.29 26.72
N LEU A 134 -11.30 9.34 27.29
CA LEU A 134 -10.88 10.37 28.24
C LEU A 134 -10.79 11.75 27.62
N LYS A 135 -10.35 11.86 26.35
CA LYS A 135 -10.29 13.13 25.62
C LYS A 135 -11.67 13.77 25.47
N GLY A 136 -12.73 12.95 25.43
CA GLY A 136 -14.13 13.42 25.44
C GLY A 136 -14.60 13.96 26.79
N SER A 137 -13.86 13.72 27.87
CA SER A 137 -14.23 14.13 29.24
C SER A 137 -13.70 15.54 29.57
N PRO A 138 -14.56 16.55 29.73
CA PRO A 138 -14.14 17.92 30.01
C PRO A 138 -13.60 18.12 31.44
N THR A 139 -13.79 17.13 32.31
CA THR A 139 -13.41 17.21 33.73
C THR A 139 -12.06 16.54 34.02
N PHE A 140 -11.35 16.04 33.00
CA PHE A 140 -10.07 15.39 33.21
C PHE A 140 -8.96 16.42 33.53
N PRO A 141 -8.26 16.31 34.69
CA PRO A 141 -7.31 17.34 35.13
C PRO A 141 -6.11 17.56 34.19
N PHE A 142 -5.77 16.55 33.39
CA PHE A 142 -4.60 16.57 32.50
C PHE A 142 -5.01 16.56 31.01
N ALA A 143 -6.17 17.14 30.69
CA ALA A 143 -6.71 17.19 29.32
C ALA A 143 -5.69 17.74 28.31
N ASP A 144 -4.97 18.81 28.63
CA ASP A 144 -3.97 19.40 27.71
C ASP A 144 -2.81 18.45 27.38
N LEU A 145 -2.33 17.69 28.36
CA LEU A 145 -1.27 16.68 28.16
C LEU A 145 -1.80 15.51 27.34
N LEU A 146 -3.01 15.04 27.63
CA LEU A 146 -3.68 13.98 26.89
C LEU A 146 -3.90 14.37 25.42
N VAL A 147 -4.31 15.61 25.15
CA VAL A 147 -4.49 16.11 23.77
C VAL A 147 -3.17 16.06 22.97
N ARG A 148 -2.06 16.46 23.60
CA ARG A 148 -0.72 16.41 22.95
C ARG A 148 -0.25 14.98 22.71
N GLU A 149 -0.50 14.08 23.66
CA GLU A 149 -0.18 12.67 23.53
C GLU A 149 -1.01 12.02 22.40
N VAL A 150 -2.32 12.21 22.40
CA VAL A 150 -3.21 11.74 21.31
C VAL A 150 -2.77 12.30 19.96
N HIS A 151 -2.38 13.57 19.88
CA HIS A 151 -1.86 14.15 18.64
C HIS A 151 -0.59 13.44 18.16
N THR A 152 0.34 13.13 19.07
CA THR A 152 1.57 12.40 18.77
C THR A 152 1.28 10.99 18.24
N ARG A 153 0.33 10.29 18.87
CA ARG A 153 -0.15 8.97 18.43
C ARG A 153 -0.80 9.02 17.05
N LEU A 154 -1.63 10.04 16.77
CA LEU A 154 -2.25 10.22 15.46
C LEU A 154 -1.22 10.43 14.34
N ILE A 155 -0.16 11.20 14.60
CA ILE A 155 0.94 11.38 13.64
C ILE A 155 1.65 10.04 13.37
N ALA A 156 1.97 9.28 14.43
CA ALA A 156 2.61 7.98 14.30
C ALA A 156 1.73 6.98 13.53
N LEU A 157 0.44 6.91 13.88
CA LEU A 157 -0.56 6.07 13.21
C LEU A 157 -0.68 6.43 11.73
N THR A 158 -0.73 7.73 11.40
CA THR A 158 -0.80 8.19 10.00
C THR A 158 0.39 7.69 9.20
N LYS A 159 1.61 7.91 9.70
CA LYS A 159 2.85 7.45 9.03
C LYS A 159 2.90 5.94 8.87
N GLN A 160 2.46 5.21 9.89
CA GLN A 160 2.42 3.75 9.86
C GLN A 160 1.42 3.25 8.82
N LEU A 161 0.22 3.83 8.74
CA LEU A 161 -0.79 3.47 7.73
C LEU A 161 -0.37 3.85 6.30
N GLU A 162 0.30 4.99 6.12
CA GLU A 162 0.86 5.42 4.83
C GLU A 162 1.92 4.45 4.30
N ALA A 163 2.75 3.89 5.19
CA ALA A 163 3.83 2.97 4.83
C ALA A 163 3.35 1.54 4.48
N LEU A 164 2.07 1.22 4.71
CA LEU A 164 1.55 -0.13 4.47
C LEU A 164 1.20 -0.40 3.00
N SER A 165 1.41 -1.64 2.58
CA SER A 165 0.82 -2.16 1.34
C SER A 165 -0.70 -2.18 1.40
N HIS A 166 -1.34 -2.19 0.24
CA HIS A 166 -2.80 -2.25 0.11
C HIS A 166 -3.40 -3.49 0.81
N ASP A 167 -2.77 -4.65 0.70
CA ASP A 167 -3.25 -5.87 1.35
C ASP A 167 -3.12 -5.83 2.87
N ALA A 168 -2.06 -5.23 3.40
CA ALA A 168 -1.93 -5.03 4.83
C ALA A 168 -2.99 -4.05 5.35
N LEU A 169 -3.28 -2.97 4.61
CA LEU A 169 -4.32 -2.01 4.96
C LEU A 169 -5.73 -2.67 4.97
N ARG A 170 -6.01 -3.57 4.02
CA ARG A 170 -7.24 -4.38 3.99
C ARG A 170 -7.40 -5.24 5.24
N GLN A 171 -6.33 -5.90 5.66
CA GLN A 171 -6.33 -6.73 6.85
C GLN A 171 -6.62 -5.89 8.11
N ILE A 172 -5.96 -4.76 8.25
CA ILE A 172 -6.15 -3.82 9.37
C ILE A 172 -7.56 -3.26 9.41
N MET A 173 -8.13 -2.89 8.26
CA MET A 173 -9.49 -2.39 8.20
C MET A 173 -10.52 -3.47 8.55
N ARG A 174 -10.35 -4.70 8.06
CA ARG A 174 -11.19 -5.85 8.46
C ARG A 174 -11.13 -6.05 9.96
N PHE A 175 -9.94 -6.02 10.55
CA PHE A 175 -9.76 -6.13 11.99
C PHE A 175 -10.44 -4.97 12.75
N ALA A 176 -10.21 -3.73 12.33
CA ALA A 176 -10.78 -2.55 12.96
C ALA A 176 -12.32 -2.60 12.96
N SER A 177 -12.92 -3.06 11.85
CA SER A 177 -14.38 -3.13 11.65
C SER A 177 -15.05 -4.35 12.32
N SER A 178 -14.36 -5.50 12.39
CA SER A 178 -14.95 -6.77 12.83
C SER A 178 -15.05 -6.90 14.35
N GLY A 179 -14.31 -6.09 15.12
CA GLY A 179 -14.38 -6.05 16.59
C GLY A 179 -13.90 -7.32 17.34
N ASN A 180 -13.81 -8.47 16.67
CA ASN A 180 -13.44 -9.75 17.26
C ASN A 180 -11.91 -9.94 17.29
N ASN A 181 -11.37 -10.08 18.50
CA ASN A 181 -9.95 -10.32 18.76
C ASN A 181 -9.50 -11.78 18.54
N ALA A 182 -10.43 -12.71 18.32
CA ALA A 182 -10.19 -14.12 18.61
C ALA A 182 -9.48 -14.95 17.52
N ASP A 183 -9.36 -14.50 16.27
CA ASP A 183 -8.87 -15.41 15.21
C ASP A 183 -8.22 -14.72 14.00
N SER A 184 -7.47 -13.65 14.24
CA SER A 184 -7.06 -12.77 13.14
C SER A 184 -5.84 -13.27 12.35
N GLY A 185 -5.09 -14.27 12.83
CA GLY A 185 -3.86 -14.77 12.19
C GLY A 185 -2.81 -13.69 11.88
N LEU A 186 -3.01 -12.48 12.39
CA LEU A 186 -2.26 -11.28 12.04
C LEU A 186 -1.05 -11.14 12.98
N PRO A 187 0.11 -10.71 12.47
CA PRO A 187 1.24 -10.32 13.30
C PRO A 187 0.82 -9.27 14.35
N LEU A 188 1.42 -9.34 15.55
CA LEU A 188 1.11 -8.50 16.70
C LEU A 188 1.11 -6.99 16.37
N ASP A 189 2.03 -6.55 15.51
CA ASP A 189 2.14 -5.15 15.11
C ASP A 189 0.92 -4.67 14.31
N LYS A 190 0.33 -5.54 13.47
CA LYS A 190 -0.88 -5.23 12.71
C LYS A 190 -2.13 -5.24 13.60
N ILE A 191 -2.14 -6.08 14.63
CA ILE A 191 -3.22 -6.10 15.65
C ILE A 191 -3.23 -4.76 16.37
N LYS A 192 -2.08 -4.31 16.90
CA LYS A 192 -1.93 -3.01 17.56
C LYS A 192 -2.37 -1.86 16.64
N LEU A 193 -1.98 -1.90 15.38
CA LEU A 193 -2.38 -0.87 14.41
C LEU A 193 -3.89 -0.89 14.12
N GLY A 194 -4.49 -2.08 14.09
CA GLY A 194 -5.93 -2.27 13.95
C GLY A 194 -6.73 -1.77 15.15
N GLU A 195 -6.22 -1.96 16.37
CA GLU A 195 -6.82 -1.39 17.59
C GLU A 195 -6.73 0.13 17.59
N ALA A 196 -5.58 0.69 17.23
CA ALA A 196 -5.40 2.14 17.08
C ALA A 196 -6.33 2.73 16.00
N ALA A 197 -6.45 2.06 14.85
CA ALA A 197 -7.34 2.48 13.76
C ALA A 197 -8.82 2.36 14.14
N ARG A 198 -9.19 1.43 15.03
CA ARG A 198 -10.54 1.31 15.60
C ARG A 198 -10.87 2.50 16.51
N ALA A 199 -9.94 2.94 17.35
CA ALA A 199 -10.11 4.12 18.19
C ALA A 199 -10.17 5.43 17.38
N TYR A 200 -9.43 5.50 16.26
CA TYR A 200 -9.35 6.68 15.39
C TYR A 200 -9.78 6.38 13.94
N PRO A 201 -11.06 6.05 13.70
CA PRO A 201 -11.52 5.56 12.39
C PRO A 201 -11.32 6.59 11.27
N PHE A 202 -11.39 7.89 11.59
CA PHE A 202 -11.21 8.97 10.63
C PHE A 202 -9.80 9.00 10.00
N ILE A 203 -8.75 8.53 10.69
CA ILE A 203 -7.40 8.46 10.11
C ILE A 203 -7.36 7.37 9.03
N LEU A 204 -7.94 6.21 9.33
CA LEU A 204 -8.06 5.13 8.37
C LEU A 204 -8.89 5.56 7.16
N THR A 205 -10.03 6.22 7.38
CA THR A 205 -10.86 6.78 6.30
C THR A 205 -10.08 7.78 5.46
N LYS A 206 -9.33 8.71 6.09
CA LYS A 206 -8.53 9.71 5.37
C LYS A 206 -7.43 9.07 4.52
N GLU A 207 -6.79 8.01 5.00
CA GLU A 207 -5.78 7.28 4.22
C GLU A 207 -6.43 6.51 3.05
N LEU A 208 -7.59 5.90 3.28
CA LEU A 208 -8.38 5.26 2.22
C LEU A 208 -8.83 6.28 1.16
N GLU A 209 -9.25 7.48 1.57
CA GLU A 209 -9.59 8.58 0.66
C GLU A 209 -8.38 9.11 -0.10
N ARG A 210 -7.23 9.27 0.58
CA ARG A 210 -5.96 9.61 -0.07
C ARG A 210 -5.67 8.61 -1.18
N ARG A 211 -5.76 7.30 -0.88
CA ARG A 211 -5.59 6.21 -1.86
C ARG A 211 -6.68 6.20 -2.95
N ARG A 212 -7.92 6.57 -2.63
CA ARG A 212 -9.03 6.73 -3.60
C ARG A 212 -8.80 7.87 -4.59
N GLN A 213 -8.15 8.95 -4.20
CA GLN A 213 -7.74 9.98 -5.17
C GLN A 213 -6.75 9.43 -6.23
N PHE A 214 -6.21 8.22 -6.06
CA PHE A 214 -5.44 7.50 -7.08
C PHE A 214 -6.30 6.60 -7.99
N SER A 215 -7.59 6.37 -7.71
CA SER A 215 -8.44 5.40 -8.42
C SER A 215 -9.23 5.94 -9.63
N SER A 216 -8.92 7.15 -10.10
CA SER A 216 -9.61 7.79 -11.25
C SER A 216 -8.70 7.96 -12.47
N VAL A 217 -7.58 7.25 -12.52
CA VAL A 217 -6.63 7.44 -13.62
C VAL A 217 -7.24 6.97 -14.93
N LYS A 218 -7.34 7.94 -15.82
CA LYS A 218 -7.75 7.86 -17.22
C LYS A 218 -6.88 8.80 -18.06
N LEU A 219 -7.02 8.77 -19.38
CA LEU A 219 -6.41 9.76 -20.26
C LEU A 219 -7.08 11.12 -20.05
N ASN A 220 -6.29 12.18 -20.04
CA ASN A 220 -6.76 13.52 -19.70
C ASN A 220 -7.28 14.24 -20.95
N ALA A 221 -8.61 14.36 -21.06
CA ALA A 221 -9.25 15.08 -22.16
C ALA A 221 -8.87 16.58 -22.25
N SER A 222 -8.37 17.20 -21.17
CA SER A 222 -7.86 18.57 -21.21
C SER A 222 -6.41 18.68 -21.69
N LEU A 223 -5.68 17.56 -21.68
CA LEU A 223 -4.27 17.44 -22.11
C LEU A 223 -4.18 16.40 -23.23
N VAL A 224 -4.97 16.61 -24.29
CA VAL A 224 -4.95 15.83 -25.52
C VAL A 224 -4.77 16.76 -26.71
N SER A 225 -4.05 16.30 -27.73
CA SER A 225 -3.98 17.00 -29.01
C SER A 225 -5.37 17.10 -29.65
N CYS A 226 -5.68 18.23 -30.30
CA CYS A 226 -6.94 18.45 -31.01
C CYS A 226 -7.18 17.54 -32.24
N HIS A 227 -6.19 16.73 -32.60
CA HIS A 227 -6.25 15.75 -33.69
C HIS A 227 -6.31 14.31 -33.21
N MET A 228 -6.71 14.12 -31.95
CA MET A 228 -6.88 12.83 -31.30
C MET A 228 -8.18 12.83 -30.52
N ASN A 229 -8.92 11.73 -30.63
CA ASN A 229 -10.11 11.48 -29.83
C ASN A 229 -9.79 10.51 -28.70
N LEU A 230 -10.52 10.66 -27.60
CA LEU A 230 -10.57 9.68 -26.54
C LEU A 230 -11.91 8.94 -26.61
N THR A 231 -11.92 7.66 -26.25
CA THR A 231 -13.17 6.91 -26.07
C THR A 231 -13.99 7.45 -24.89
N ASP A 232 -15.27 7.08 -24.80
CA ASP A 232 -16.19 7.55 -23.75
C ASP A 232 -15.72 7.21 -22.33
N ASP A 233 -14.99 6.09 -22.17
CA ASP A 233 -14.37 5.67 -20.91
C ASP A 233 -13.02 6.36 -20.65
N GLU A 234 -12.53 7.17 -21.59
CA GLU A 234 -11.25 7.87 -21.59
C GLU A 234 -10.04 6.94 -21.38
N LEU A 235 -10.15 5.68 -21.83
CA LEU A 235 -9.08 4.69 -21.72
C LEU A 235 -8.38 4.40 -23.05
N ALA A 236 -8.96 4.76 -24.19
CA ALA A 236 -8.30 4.62 -25.48
C ALA A 236 -8.12 5.96 -26.18
N ALA A 237 -6.94 6.12 -26.78
CA ALA A 237 -6.57 7.23 -27.63
C ALA A 237 -6.61 6.80 -29.10
N GLU A 238 -7.33 7.55 -29.93
CA GLU A 238 -7.50 7.29 -31.36
C GLU A 238 -7.10 8.51 -32.18
N LEU A 239 -6.23 8.30 -33.16
CA LEU A 239 -5.79 9.36 -34.06
C LEU A 239 -6.89 9.73 -35.05
N VAL A 240 -7.12 11.02 -35.30
CA VAL A 240 -8.18 11.50 -36.22
C VAL A 240 -7.60 12.16 -37.48
N ALA A 241 -6.31 12.54 -37.46
CA ALA A 241 -5.64 13.17 -38.59
C ALA A 241 -4.26 12.56 -38.85
N THR A 242 -3.83 12.57 -40.12
CA THR A 242 -2.54 12.03 -40.55
C THR A 242 -1.42 13.08 -40.57
N ASN A 243 -0.20 12.61 -40.76
CA ASN A 243 1.02 13.38 -40.98
C ASN A 243 1.38 14.33 -39.84
N ARG A 244 1.06 13.95 -38.61
CA ARG A 244 1.36 14.70 -37.39
C ARG A 244 1.43 13.78 -36.18
N TYR A 245 2.36 14.06 -35.27
CA TYR A 245 2.40 13.40 -33.97
C TYR A 245 1.38 14.03 -33.03
N CYS A 246 0.60 13.18 -32.36
CA CYS A 246 -0.41 13.59 -31.39
C CYS A 246 -0.16 12.86 -30.08
N THR A 247 -0.05 13.59 -28.98
CA THR A 247 0.22 13.03 -27.64
C THR A 247 -1.00 13.16 -26.72
N ALA A 248 -1.23 12.12 -25.92
CA ALA A 248 -2.20 12.08 -24.83
C ALA A 248 -1.47 11.74 -23.53
N LEU A 249 -1.86 12.41 -22.45
CA LEU A 249 -1.31 12.17 -21.11
C LEU A 249 -2.38 11.60 -20.18
N GLY A 250 -1.95 10.84 -19.18
CA GLY A 250 -2.79 10.46 -18.05
C GLY A 250 -3.25 11.66 -17.24
N THR A 251 -4.30 11.47 -16.46
CA THR A 251 -4.86 12.48 -15.54
C THR A 251 -4.03 12.71 -14.30
N LYS A 252 -3.14 11.78 -13.95
CA LYS A 252 -2.33 11.83 -12.74
C LYS A 252 -0.86 11.64 -13.06
N ALA A 253 -0.02 12.38 -12.34
CA ALA A 253 1.43 12.26 -12.37
C ALA A 253 1.93 11.45 -11.18
N ARG A 254 3.12 10.87 -11.33
CA ARG A 254 3.97 10.44 -10.22
C ARG A 254 5.10 11.41 -10.01
N ARG A 255 5.35 11.72 -8.75
CA ARG A 255 6.31 12.76 -8.34
C ARG A 255 7.43 12.18 -7.49
N ALA A 256 8.56 12.86 -7.48
CA ALA A 256 9.63 12.54 -6.56
C ALA A 256 9.17 12.60 -5.09
N GLY A 257 9.67 11.67 -4.27
CA GLY A 257 9.28 11.53 -2.86
C GLY A 257 7.99 10.73 -2.63
N GLU A 258 7.30 10.31 -3.69
CA GLU A 258 6.27 9.26 -3.58
C GLU A 258 6.93 7.88 -3.44
N PHE A 259 6.19 6.97 -2.82
CA PHE A 259 6.61 5.58 -2.58
C PHE A 259 5.72 4.65 -3.41
N VAL A 260 6.08 3.36 -3.45
CA VAL A 260 5.44 2.26 -4.17
C VAL A 260 5.94 2.07 -5.61
N LYS A 261 5.77 0.84 -6.08
CA LYS A 261 6.02 0.39 -7.45
C LYS A 261 4.71 0.38 -8.22
N TRP A 262 4.62 1.12 -9.31
CA TRP A 262 3.39 1.28 -10.08
C TRP A 262 3.53 0.72 -11.49
N MET A 263 2.46 0.15 -12.03
CA MET A 263 2.41 -0.30 -13.42
C MET A 263 1.09 0.03 -14.12
N PHE A 264 1.16 0.23 -15.44
CA PHE A 264 0.00 0.24 -16.32
C PHE A 264 0.30 -0.57 -17.58
N GLU A 265 -0.74 -1.04 -18.26
CA GLU A 265 -0.63 -1.69 -19.57
C GLU A 265 -1.19 -0.78 -20.66
N ALA A 266 -0.60 -0.87 -21.85
CA ALA A 266 -1.10 -0.25 -23.06
C ALA A 266 -1.17 -1.30 -24.17
N ARG A 267 -2.39 -1.61 -24.63
CA ARG A 267 -2.64 -2.51 -25.77
C ARG A 267 -2.63 -1.72 -27.07
N ILE A 268 -1.86 -2.22 -28.04
CA ILE A 268 -1.88 -1.70 -29.41
C ILE A 268 -3.06 -2.31 -30.14
N GLU A 269 -4.15 -1.56 -30.33
CA GLU A 269 -5.34 -2.09 -30.99
C GLU A 269 -5.25 -1.99 -32.51
N GLU A 270 -4.74 -0.85 -32.99
CA GLU A 270 -4.58 -0.55 -34.41
C GLU A 270 -3.32 0.29 -34.64
N MET A 271 -2.67 0.05 -35.78
CA MET A 271 -1.48 0.78 -36.23
C MET A 271 -1.52 0.88 -37.75
N ASP A 272 -1.18 2.05 -38.32
CA ASP A 272 -1.16 2.25 -39.77
C ASP A 272 0.03 1.49 -40.39
N ALA A 273 -0.25 0.36 -41.05
CA ALA A 273 0.78 -0.43 -41.71
C ALA A 273 1.56 0.35 -42.79
N GLY A 274 0.98 1.41 -43.35
CA GLY A 274 1.57 2.21 -44.42
C GLY A 274 2.52 3.33 -43.96
N GLY A 275 2.92 3.36 -42.69
CA GLY A 275 3.82 4.37 -42.14
C GLY A 275 3.34 4.97 -40.82
N GLY A 276 2.77 4.15 -39.94
CA GLY A 276 2.39 4.52 -38.59
C GLY A 276 3.55 4.45 -37.61
N SER A 277 3.46 5.22 -36.53
CA SER A 277 4.38 5.14 -35.41
C SER A 277 3.65 5.36 -34.09
N ILE A 278 4.03 4.60 -33.06
CA ILE A 278 3.45 4.67 -31.73
C ILE A 278 4.59 4.74 -30.72
N ALA A 279 4.52 5.69 -29.79
CA ALA A 279 5.41 5.80 -28.65
C ALA A 279 4.63 5.75 -27.34
N ILE A 280 5.05 4.91 -26.39
CA ILE A 280 4.38 4.69 -25.10
C ILE A 280 5.38 4.84 -23.95
N GLY A 281 4.97 5.42 -22.84
CA GLY A 281 5.81 5.48 -21.65
C GLY A 281 5.40 6.56 -20.66
N TRP A 282 6.40 7.26 -20.13
CA TRP A 282 6.26 8.25 -19.07
C TRP A 282 6.69 9.62 -19.58
N GLU A 283 5.80 10.61 -19.57
CA GLU A 283 6.08 11.94 -20.12
C GLU A 283 5.98 13.03 -19.04
N VAL A 284 6.78 14.07 -19.21
CA VAL A 284 6.78 15.26 -18.34
C VAL A 284 5.63 16.21 -18.70
N PRO A 285 5.11 17.00 -17.75
CA PRO A 285 4.04 17.95 -18.04
C PRO A 285 4.47 19.01 -19.05
N ARG A 286 3.55 19.41 -19.94
CA ARG A 286 3.73 20.46 -20.95
C ARG A 286 2.44 21.25 -21.12
N LYS A 287 2.52 22.58 -21.27
CA LYS A 287 1.35 23.39 -21.66
C LYS A 287 0.88 23.15 -23.09
N ALA A 288 1.77 22.68 -23.96
CA ALA A 288 1.44 22.35 -25.35
C ALA A 288 2.04 20.99 -25.73
N LEU A 289 1.16 20.09 -26.17
CA LEU A 289 1.48 18.72 -26.56
C LEU A 289 1.65 18.55 -28.07
N GLN A 290 1.34 19.61 -28.82
CA GLN A 290 1.50 19.68 -30.26
C GLN A 290 1.74 21.14 -30.65
N TRP A 291 2.48 21.37 -31.72
CA TRP A 291 2.59 22.69 -32.32
C TRP A 291 1.33 23.00 -33.12
N ASN A 292 0.65 24.10 -32.77
CA ASN A 292 -0.41 24.68 -33.59
C ASN A 292 0.19 25.77 -34.48
N PRO A 293 -0.06 25.77 -35.80
CA PRO A 293 0.20 26.94 -36.61
C PRO A 293 -0.56 28.13 -36.03
N SER A 294 0.09 29.29 -35.91
CA SER A 294 -0.63 30.49 -35.54
C SER A 294 -1.68 30.82 -36.61
N ASP A 295 -2.94 31.07 -36.22
CA ASP A 295 -4.05 31.45 -37.12
C ASP A 295 -3.82 32.77 -37.88
N ARG A 296 -2.68 33.44 -37.68
CA ARG A 296 -2.28 34.59 -38.48
C ARG A 296 -1.52 34.10 -39.72
N PRO A 297 -2.12 34.17 -40.93
CA PRO A 297 -1.37 33.91 -42.14
C PRO A 297 -0.19 34.89 -42.20
N GLY A 298 1.01 34.36 -42.46
CA GLY A 298 2.13 35.22 -42.81
C GLY A 298 1.78 36.03 -44.06
N SER A 299 2.35 37.22 -44.20
CA SER A 299 2.12 38.14 -45.33
C SER A 299 2.32 37.52 -46.72
N ASP A 300 2.95 36.35 -46.79
CA ASP A 300 3.39 35.69 -48.02
C ASP A 300 2.62 34.37 -48.30
N GLY A 301 1.49 34.12 -47.61
CA GLY A 301 0.70 32.89 -47.80
C GLY A 301 1.37 31.60 -47.32
N ARG A 302 2.58 31.71 -46.74
CA ARG A 302 3.24 30.65 -45.97
C ARG A 302 2.83 30.78 -44.50
N PRO A 303 2.60 29.67 -43.77
CA PRO A 303 2.37 29.74 -42.33
C PRO A 303 3.53 30.51 -41.69
N ALA A 304 3.22 31.45 -40.80
CA ALA A 304 4.25 32.25 -40.14
C ALA A 304 5.26 31.31 -39.48
N SER A 305 6.55 31.51 -39.78
CA SER A 305 7.67 30.78 -39.19
C SER A 305 7.45 30.55 -37.70
N PRO A 306 7.77 29.36 -37.16
CA PRO A 306 7.47 29.01 -35.78
C PRO A 306 8.11 30.06 -34.88
N ARG A 307 7.31 30.92 -34.24
CA ARG A 307 7.78 31.95 -33.30
C ARG A 307 6.92 31.93 -32.04
N GLY A 308 6.56 30.72 -31.59
CA GLY A 308 5.96 30.48 -30.26
C GLY A 308 7.04 30.27 -29.18
N LEU A 309 6.64 30.45 -27.92
CA LEU A 309 7.47 30.32 -26.70
C LEU A 309 7.83 28.86 -26.33
N MET A 310 8.14 27.99 -27.29
CA MET A 310 8.43 26.57 -27.00
C MET A 310 9.87 26.19 -27.36
N PRO A 311 10.60 25.45 -26.49
CA PRO A 311 11.87 24.81 -26.83
C PRO A 311 11.64 23.79 -27.95
N ARG A 312 12.45 23.84 -29.03
CA ARG A 312 12.28 22.99 -30.23
C ARG A 312 13.20 21.77 -30.18
N PHE A 313 12.73 20.66 -30.74
CA PHE A 313 13.59 19.63 -31.32
C PHE A 313 13.43 19.64 -32.85
N GLY A 314 14.26 20.43 -33.53
CA GLY A 314 14.28 20.52 -35.00
C GLY A 314 13.09 21.24 -35.66
N GLU A 315 13.18 21.40 -36.98
CA GLU A 315 12.11 21.86 -37.87
C GLU A 315 11.95 20.83 -39.01
N MET A 316 10.75 20.30 -39.20
CA MET A 316 10.43 19.49 -40.38
C MET A 316 9.43 20.28 -41.22
N ASN A 317 9.83 20.69 -42.43
CA ASN A 317 9.02 21.51 -43.34
C ASN A 317 8.49 22.83 -42.71
N GLY A 318 9.22 23.41 -41.75
CA GLY A 318 8.83 24.66 -41.06
C GLY A 318 7.91 24.47 -39.86
N TYR A 319 7.58 23.23 -39.48
CA TYR A 319 6.80 22.89 -38.29
C TYR A 319 7.75 22.44 -37.16
N GLY A 320 7.59 23.01 -35.97
CA GLY A 320 8.28 22.52 -34.77
C GLY A 320 7.62 21.23 -34.30
N VAL A 321 8.40 20.17 -34.10
CA VAL A 321 7.88 18.88 -33.61
C VAL A 321 8.23 18.74 -32.13
N VAL A 322 7.22 18.46 -31.30
CA VAL A 322 7.45 17.96 -29.95
C VAL A 322 7.54 16.45 -30.06
N LEU A 323 8.72 15.92 -29.76
CA LEU A 323 8.94 14.48 -29.61
C LEU A 323 9.03 14.17 -28.11
N PRO A 324 7.98 13.58 -27.51
CA PRO A 324 8.00 13.06 -26.15
C PRO A 324 9.25 12.23 -25.86
N GLY A 325 9.85 12.42 -24.69
CA GLY A 325 11.16 11.86 -24.31
C GLY A 325 12.41 12.51 -24.92
N MET A 326 12.30 13.21 -26.07
CA MET A 326 13.43 13.92 -26.69
C MET A 326 13.44 15.43 -26.40
N THR A 327 12.27 16.04 -26.31
CA THR A 327 12.12 17.48 -26.08
C THR A 327 12.15 17.74 -24.57
N ALA A 328 12.83 18.78 -24.09
CA ALA A 328 12.77 19.13 -22.67
C ALA A 328 11.39 19.71 -22.28
N SER A 329 10.99 19.61 -21.01
CA SER A 329 9.85 20.34 -20.46
C SER A 329 10.15 21.86 -20.43
N GLU A 330 9.24 22.65 -19.87
CA GLU A 330 9.36 24.10 -19.73
C GLU A 330 10.53 24.52 -18.83
N ASP A 331 11.01 23.62 -17.97
CA ASP A 331 12.20 23.82 -17.15
C ASP A 331 13.51 23.70 -17.96
N GLY A 332 13.45 23.22 -19.21
CA GLY A 332 14.61 23.01 -20.08
C GLY A 332 15.50 21.83 -19.69
N SER A 333 15.15 21.06 -18.65
CA SER A 333 15.99 20.00 -18.08
C SER A 333 15.27 18.68 -17.79
N SER A 334 13.94 18.67 -17.69
CA SER A 334 13.15 17.47 -17.48
C SER A 334 12.74 16.85 -18.81
N PHE A 335 12.84 15.53 -18.92
CA PHE A 335 12.50 14.78 -20.13
C PHE A 335 11.64 13.57 -19.78
N GLY A 336 10.75 13.18 -20.70
CA GLY A 336 10.07 11.90 -20.63
C GLY A 336 10.98 10.71 -20.94
N ILE A 337 10.40 9.52 -20.81
CA ILE A 337 10.98 8.22 -21.14
C ILE A 337 9.94 7.48 -21.99
N MET A 338 10.20 7.35 -23.29
CA MET A 338 9.22 6.86 -24.26
C MET A 338 9.83 5.77 -25.14
N TRP A 339 9.11 4.67 -25.31
CA TRP A 339 9.47 3.57 -26.20
C TRP A 339 8.63 3.64 -27.47
N GLN A 340 9.27 3.87 -28.62
CA GLN A 340 8.67 4.01 -29.94
C GLN A 340 8.92 2.79 -30.84
N THR A 341 7.88 2.41 -31.58
CA THR A 341 7.97 1.51 -32.74
C THR A 341 7.35 2.17 -33.98
N GLU A 342 7.83 1.79 -35.16
CA GLU A 342 7.25 2.15 -36.47
C GLU A 342 6.65 0.93 -37.14
N ALA A 343 5.54 1.11 -37.87
CA ALA A 343 4.76 0.02 -38.44
C ALA A 343 5.49 -0.69 -39.58
N SER A 344 6.40 -0.01 -40.27
CA SER A 344 7.23 -0.59 -41.33
C SER A 344 8.31 -1.54 -40.83
N LEU A 345 8.55 -1.56 -39.51
CA LEU A 345 9.51 -2.43 -38.86
C LEU A 345 8.78 -3.73 -38.46
N HIS A 346 8.84 -4.75 -39.32
CA HIS A 346 8.37 -6.11 -39.02
C HIS A 346 9.57 -7.07 -38.98
N GLY A 347 9.62 -7.99 -38.01
CA GLY A 347 10.73 -8.94 -37.85
C GLY A 347 11.92 -8.33 -37.08
N ASP A 348 13.13 -8.36 -37.68
CA ASP A 348 14.40 -7.86 -37.11
C ASP A 348 14.50 -6.32 -37.05
N GLY A 349 13.38 -5.63 -37.24
CA GLY A 349 13.31 -4.17 -37.13
C GLY A 349 13.60 -3.73 -35.70
N MET A 350 14.39 -2.66 -35.57
CA MET A 350 14.79 -2.13 -34.26
C MET A 350 13.97 -0.89 -33.90
N GLY A 351 13.29 -0.96 -32.76
CA GLY A 351 12.58 0.15 -32.17
C GLY A 351 13.54 1.20 -31.59
N ILE A 352 12.94 2.25 -31.05
CA ILE A 352 13.64 3.43 -30.56
C ILE A 352 13.21 3.73 -29.11
N LEU A 353 14.17 3.96 -28.22
CA LEU A 353 13.93 4.48 -26.88
C LEU A 353 14.39 5.94 -26.78
N TYR A 354 13.50 6.82 -26.33
CA TYR A 354 13.82 8.19 -25.99
C TYR A 354 13.93 8.35 -24.48
N ILE A 355 15.05 8.88 -24.01
CA ILE A 355 15.29 9.11 -22.59
C ILE A 355 16.28 10.25 -22.40
N ASN A 356 15.99 11.18 -21.49
CA ASN A 356 16.88 12.30 -21.15
C ASN A 356 17.32 13.12 -22.37
N GLY A 357 16.42 13.33 -23.34
CA GLY A 357 16.71 14.09 -24.55
C GLY A 357 17.58 13.35 -25.57
N LYS A 358 17.81 12.03 -25.37
CA LYS A 358 18.63 11.20 -26.25
C LYS A 358 17.79 10.10 -26.88
N GLN A 359 18.18 9.74 -28.11
CA GLN A 359 17.62 8.64 -28.85
C GLN A 359 18.55 7.41 -28.77
N HIS A 360 17.98 6.26 -28.46
CA HIS A 360 18.66 4.97 -28.42
C HIS A 360 17.93 3.99 -29.34
N SER A 361 18.53 3.66 -30.48
CA SER A 361 18.01 2.63 -31.38
C SER A 361 18.45 1.23 -30.92
N GLY A 362 17.74 0.20 -31.35
CA GLY A 362 18.11 -1.19 -31.07
C GLY A 362 17.31 -1.85 -29.95
N VAL A 363 16.18 -1.26 -29.56
CA VAL A 363 15.23 -1.89 -28.63
C VAL A 363 14.22 -2.73 -29.40
N PRO A 364 13.56 -3.72 -28.77
CA PRO A 364 12.54 -4.53 -29.47
C PRO A 364 11.42 -3.66 -30.05
N CYS A 365 10.80 -4.13 -31.14
CA CYS A 365 9.58 -3.53 -31.69
C CYS A 365 8.34 -4.16 -31.06
N PHE A 366 7.25 -3.40 -31.01
CA PHE A 366 5.91 -3.91 -30.69
C PHE A 366 4.93 -3.58 -31.83
N CYS A 367 3.95 -4.44 -32.05
CA CYS A 367 3.04 -4.37 -33.17
C CYS A 367 1.57 -4.45 -32.73
N ARG A 368 0.66 -4.43 -33.71
CA ARG A 368 -0.77 -4.56 -33.45
C ARG A 368 -1.07 -5.87 -32.71
N GLY A 369 -1.82 -5.76 -31.62
CA GLY A 369 -2.19 -6.88 -30.74
C GLY A 369 -1.33 -6.98 -29.49
N ASP A 370 -0.11 -6.46 -29.51
CA ASP A 370 0.80 -6.52 -28.37
C ASP A 370 0.33 -5.66 -27.19
N VAL A 371 0.78 -6.06 -26.00
CA VAL A 371 0.60 -5.32 -24.75
C VAL A 371 1.94 -4.87 -24.21
N VAL A 372 2.07 -3.55 -24.07
CA VAL A 372 3.24 -2.91 -23.47
C VAL A 372 2.94 -2.63 -22.00
N GLY A 373 3.69 -3.27 -21.11
CA GLY A 373 3.68 -2.99 -19.67
C GLY A 373 4.70 -1.91 -19.34
N CYS A 374 4.26 -0.82 -18.72
CA CYS A 374 5.14 0.28 -18.29
C CYS A 374 5.14 0.35 -16.77
N THR A 375 6.34 0.32 -16.17
CA THR A 375 6.48 0.35 -14.72
C THR A 375 7.30 1.53 -14.23
N ILE A 376 7.09 1.93 -12.98
CA ILE A 376 7.94 2.89 -12.26
C ILE A 376 8.15 2.38 -10.84
N ASN A 377 9.40 2.21 -10.44
CA ASN A 377 9.79 1.76 -9.11
C ASN A 377 10.40 2.93 -8.33
N GLN A 378 9.61 3.49 -7.40
CA GLN A 378 9.99 4.64 -6.58
C GLN A 378 10.55 4.23 -5.21
N ASP A 379 10.48 2.94 -4.86
CA ASP A 379 11.03 2.39 -3.60
C ASP A 379 12.55 2.18 -3.68
N ALA A 380 13.13 2.19 -4.88
CA ALA A 380 14.56 2.09 -5.06
C ALA A 380 15.26 3.41 -4.66
N SER A 381 16.49 3.30 -4.14
CA SER A 381 17.35 4.47 -3.85
C SER A 381 17.52 5.39 -5.05
N GLU A 382 17.53 4.80 -6.25
CA GLU A 382 17.43 5.48 -7.53
C GLU A 382 16.15 5.02 -8.24
N PRO A 383 15.11 5.89 -8.28
CA PRO A 383 13.87 5.62 -9.00
C PRO A 383 14.13 5.33 -10.47
N HIS A 384 13.41 4.36 -11.03
CA HIS A 384 13.62 3.90 -12.40
C HIS A 384 12.35 3.37 -13.03
N VAL A 385 12.38 3.28 -14.36
CA VAL A 385 11.32 2.74 -15.21
C VAL A 385 11.77 1.42 -15.83
N GLU A 386 10.83 0.52 -16.05
CA GLU A 386 11.06 -0.69 -16.84
C GLU A 386 9.93 -0.87 -17.85
N PHE A 387 10.24 -1.52 -18.98
CA PHE A 387 9.30 -1.78 -20.05
C PHE A 387 9.21 -3.28 -20.32
N TYR A 388 7.98 -3.76 -20.43
CA TYR A 388 7.64 -5.14 -20.68
C TYR A 388 6.83 -5.25 -21.97
N LEU A 389 7.05 -6.31 -22.73
CA LEU A 389 6.28 -6.67 -23.91
C LEU A 389 5.66 -8.04 -23.67
N ASN A 390 4.34 -8.11 -23.66
CA ASN A 390 3.60 -9.35 -23.44
C ASN A 390 4.08 -10.10 -22.17
N GLY A 391 4.33 -9.34 -21.10
CA GLY A 391 4.81 -9.82 -19.80
C GLY A 391 6.31 -10.11 -19.68
N GLN A 392 7.07 -10.02 -20.77
CA GLN A 392 8.52 -10.21 -20.75
C GLN A 392 9.24 -8.87 -20.67
N LEU A 393 10.26 -8.78 -19.82
CA LEU A 393 11.10 -7.58 -19.74
C LEU A 393 11.79 -7.34 -21.09
N ALA A 394 11.48 -6.23 -21.74
CA ALA A 394 11.90 -5.96 -23.12
C ALA A 394 13.10 -5.00 -23.20
N ILE A 395 13.13 -3.97 -22.35
CA ILE A 395 14.23 -3.01 -22.30
C ILE A 395 14.98 -3.25 -20.98
N PRO A 396 16.15 -3.92 -21.02
CA PRO A 396 16.77 -4.47 -19.81
C PRO A 396 17.42 -3.40 -18.92
N VAL A 397 17.41 -3.70 -17.62
CA VAL A 397 18.27 -3.12 -16.60
C VAL A 397 19.40 -4.13 -16.34
N PRO A 398 20.67 -3.87 -16.68
CA PRO A 398 21.73 -4.76 -16.23
C PRO A 398 21.98 -4.59 -14.72
N HIS A 399 22.18 -5.71 -14.04
CA HIS A 399 22.58 -5.75 -12.63
C HIS A 399 24.06 -5.33 -12.48
N PRO A 400 24.43 -4.62 -11.39
CA PRO A 400 25.81 -4.21 -11.14
C PRO A 400 26.77 -5.37 -10.81
N SER A 401 26.33 -6.63 -10.79
CA SER A 401 27.18 -7.80 -10.51
C SER A 401 27.96 -8.34 -11.72
N ASP A 402 27.61 -7.97 -12.95
CA ASP A 402 28.14 -8.64 -14.16
C ASP A 402 29.30 -7.91 -14.85
N THR A 403 29.83 -6.82 -14.29
CA THR A 403 30.94 -6.06 -14.89
C THR A 403 32.34 -6.62 -14.62
N LYS A 404 32.48 -7.91 -14.27
CA LYS A 404 33.79 -8.57 -14.13
C LYS A 404 33.96 -9.68 -15.14
N ASN A 405 34.15 -9.29 -16.40
CA ASN A 405 34.91 -9.98 -17.46
C ASN A 405 34.19 -9.80 -18.79
N LYS A 406 34.67 -8.86 -19.60
CA LYS A 406 34.84 -9.04 -21.05
C LYS A 406 35.58 -7.83 -21.62
N HIS A 407 36.82 -8.08 -22.05
CA HIS A 407 37.47 -7.27 -23.06
C HIS A 407 36.55 -7.25 -24.30
N TYR A 408 36.12 -6.06 -24.73
CA TYR A 408 35.44 -5.89 -26.00
C TYR A 408 36.36 -5.17 -26.98
N ASP A 409 36.59 -5.81 -28.12
CA ASP A 409 37.18 -5.23 -29.32
C ASP A 409 36.27 -4.13 -29.91
N ASP A 410 36.92 -3.11 -30.45
CA ASP A 410 36.41 -1.78 -30.81
C ASP A 410 35.64 -1.71 -32.16
N HIS A 411 34.89 -2.75 -32.54
CA HIS A 411 34.28 -2.79 -33.88
C HIS A 411 32.79 -3.16 -33.99
N ASP A 412 32.02 -3.21 -32.91
CA ASP A 412 30.56 -3.40 -33.01
C ASP A 412 29.78 -2.37 -32.20
N ARG A 413 29.40 -1.27 -32.86
CA ARG A 413 28.72 -0.10 -32.26
C ARG A 413 27.20 -0.28 -32.16
N THR A 414 26.71 -1.51 -32.09
CA THR A 414 25.28 -1.81 -32.32
C THR A 414 24.52 -2.38 -31.12
N MET A 415 25.06 -2.28 -29.90
CA MET A 415 24.24 -2.46 -28.68
C MET A 415 24.67 -1.48 -27.60
N ALA A 416 23.71 -0.75 -27.02
CA ALA A 416 23.19 -1.10 -25.70
C ALA A 416 22.76 0.09 -24.84
N VAL A 417 21.52 0.02 -24.39
CA VAL A 417 21.15 0.62 -23.12
C VAL A 417 21.69 -0.30 -22.01
N HIS A 418 22.98 -0.15 -21.68
CA HIS A 418 23.67 -0.93 -20.61
C HIS A 418 23.43 -0.35 -19.21
N SER A 419 22.37 0.43 -19.01
CA SER A 419 22.12 1.09 -17.73
C SER A 419 20.65 1.10 -17.39
N LYS A 420 20.35 0.89 -16.11
CA LYS A 420 19.03 1.12 -15.51
C LYS A 420 18.44 2.45 -15.99
N LEU A 421 17.17 2.44 -16.44
CA LEU A 421 16.45 3.64 -16.90
C LEU A 421 16.09 4.54 -15.70
N SER A 422 17.11 5.11 -15.10
CA SER A 422 17.01 5.86 -13.86
C SER A 422 16.52 7.27 -14.13
N ILE A 423 15.61 7.73 -13.28
CA ILE A 423 15.03 9.07 -13.38
C ILE A 423 16.05 10.04 -12.77
N ARG A 424 16.72 10.82 -13.63
CA ARG A 424 17.86 11.67 -13.24
C ARG A 424 17.46 12.92 -12.46
N HIS A 425 16.25 13.42 -12.66
CA HIS A 425 15.81 14.67 -12.07
C HIS A 425 15.28 14.44 -10.66
N ALA A 426 15.83 15.12 -9.65
CA ALA A 426 15.47 14.89 -8.25
C ALA A 426 14.01 15.28 -7.92
N ASN A 427 13.41 16.16 -8.71
CA ASN A 427 12.03 16.63 -8.56
C ASN A 427 11.21 16.28 -9.80
N TYR A 428 11.30 15.04 -10.29
CA TYR A 428 10.56 14.64 -11.48
C TYR A 428 9.04 14.66 -11.26
N GLU A 429 8.32 14.88 -12.35
CA GLU A 429 6.87 14.69 -12.46
C GLU A 429 6.58 13.96 -13.78
N LEU A 430 6.02 12.75 -13.70
CA LEU A 430 5.85 11.86 -14.85
C LEU A 430 4.41 11.34 -14.96
N PHE A 431 3.83 11.45 -16.15
CA PHE A 431 2.49 10.97 -16.50
C PHE A 431 2.60 9.77 -17.44
N PRO A 432 1.72 8.75 -17.32
CA PRO A 432 1.53 7.79 -18.40
C PRO A 432 1.19 8.53 -19.69
N ALA A 433 1.78 8.12 -20.81
CA ALA A 433 1.63 8.83 -22.07
C ALA A 433 1.64 7.91 -23.27
N VAL A 434 0.93 8.35 -24.31
CA VAL A 434 1.02 7.78 -25.66
C VAL A 434 1.19 8.89 -26.69
N THR A 435 1.97 8.63 -27.73
CA THR A 435 2.06 9.46 -28.93
C THR A 435 1.77 8.61 -30.14
N LEU A 436 0.86 9.09 -31.00
CA LEU A 436 0.39 8.41 -32.19
C LEU A 436 0.76 9.21 -33.44
N PHE A 437 1.10 8.50 -34.50
CA PHE A 437 1.35 9.04 -35.83
C PHE A 437 0.89 8.04 -36.89
N SER A 438 0.32 8.56 -37.97
CA SER A 438 0.00 7.80 -39.17
C SER A 438 0.26 8.64 -40.41
N SER A 439 0.83 8.03 -41.44
CA SER A 439 1.09 8.69 -42.73
C SER A 439 -0.14 8.69 -43.63
N ASN A 440 -0.84 7.55 -43.70
CA ASN A 440 -1.89 7.33 -44.70
C ASN A 440 -3.28 7.21 -44.07
N ASN A 441 -3.41 6.38 -43.02
CA ASN A 441 -4.69 6.11 -42.38
C ASN A 441 -4.67 6.57 -40.92
N PRO A 442 -5.52 7.52 -40.49
CA PRO A 442 -5.60 7.93 -39.10
C PRO A 442 -6.41 6.88 -38.31
N ASN A 443 -5.88 5.67 -38.20
CA ASN A 443 -6.51 4.55 -37.50
C ASN A 443 -5.70 4.09 -36.29
N ALA A 444 -4.55 4.71 -36.01
CA ALA A 444 -3.72 4.33 -34.88
C ALA A 444 -4.52 4.46 -33.57
N ARG A 445 -4.59 3.38 -32.80
CA ARG A 445 -5.38 3.30 -31.57
C ARG A 445 -4.68 2.49 -30.50
N VAL A 446 -4.57 3.07 -29.31
CA VAL A 446 -3.96 2.44 -28.13
C VAL A 446 -4.92 2.55 -26.95
N ARG A 447 -5.14 1.43 -26.26
CA ARG A 447 -5.99 1.35 -25.07
C ARG A 447 -5.14 1.11 -23.82
N PHE A 448 -5.37 1.89 -22.78
CA PHE A 448 -4.71 1.77 -21.49
C PHE A 448 -5.54 0.96 -20.51
N ASN A 449 -4.86 0.15 -19.69
CA ASN A 449 -5.39 -0.40 -18.46
C ASN A 449 -4.60 0.18 -17.28
N PHE A 450 -5.24 1.06 -16.51
CA PHE A 450 -4.67 1.61 -15.28
C PHE A 450 -5.14 0.87 -14.02
N ARG A 451 -6.31 0.22 -14.06
CA ARG A 451 -7.05 -0.20 -12.86
C ARG A 451 -6.63 -1.56 -12.31
N GLY A 452 -5.95 -2.37 -13.13
CA GLY A 452 -5.56 -3.74 -12.77
C GLY A 452 -6.38 -4.78 -13.52
N HIS A 453 -6.31 -6.05 -13.08
CA HIS A 453 -6.57 -7.22 -13.94
C HIS A 453 -5.77 -7.16 -15.24
N PHE A 454 -4.46 -6.98 -15.08
CA PHE A 454 -3.51 -6.96 -16.17
C PHE A 454 -3.52 -8.27 -16.93
N GLU A 455 -3.36 -8.21 -18.25
CA GLU A 455 -3.14 -9.42 -19.04
C GLU A 455 -1.80 -10.06 -18.64
N PHE A 456 -0.81 -9.22 -18.35
CA PHE A 456 0.52 -9.59 -17.93
C PHE A 456 0.91 -8.87 -16.62
N PRO A 457 0.43 -9.33 -15.46
CA PRO A 457 0.76 -8.71 -14.18
C PRO A 457 2.24 -8.88 -13.84
N ILE A 458 2.90 -7.79 -13.42
CA ILE A 458 4.30 -7.83 -12.99
C ILE A 458 4.37 -7.95 -11.46
N PRO A 459 4.99 -9.01 -10.91
CA PRO A 459 5.04 -9.22 -9.46
C PRO A 459 5.65 -8.03 -8.70
N GLY A 460 4.95 -7.59 -7.66
CA GLY A 460 5.39 -6.50 -6.79
C GLY A 460 5.11 -5.10 -7.32
N PHE A 461 4.42 -4.94 -8.45
CA PHE A 461 3.92 -3.65 -8.93
C PHE A 461 2.40 -3.55 -8.76
N ASP A 462 1.96 -2.44 -8.16
CA ASP A 462 0.55 -2.13 -7.98
C ASP A 462 -0.03 -1.46 -9.23
N PRO A 463 -1.32 -1.64 -9.55
CA PRO A 463 -1.95 -0.93 -10.65
C PRO A 463 -1.90 0.59 -10.45
N TYR A 464 -1.53 1.30 -11.52
CA TYR A 464 -1.34 2.74 -11.50
C TYR A 464 -2.59 3.51 -11.03
N GLY A 465 -3.77 3.00 -11.37
CA GLY A 465 -5.10 3.52 -11.06
C GLY A 465 -5.93 2.60 -10.17
N ALA A 466 -5.32 1.78 -9.31
CA ALA A 466 -6.02 0.82 -8.45
C ALA A 466 -7.21 1.45 -7.67
N GLU A 467 -8.39 0.80 -7.78
CA GLU A 467 -9.61 1.14 -7.03
C GLU A 467 -9.61 0.45 -5.64
N LEU A 468 -9.81 1.24 -4.58
CA LEU A 468 -10.06 0.73 -3.21
C LEU A 468 -11.57 0.56 -2.91
N LEU A 469 -12.44 0.38 -3.91
CA LEU A 469 -13.89 0.34 -3.73
C LEU A 469 -14.33 -0.74 -2.70
N ASP A 470 -13.70 -1.92 -2.71
CA ASP A 470 -14.01 -3.00 -1.75
C ASP A 470 -13.73 -2.64 -0.27
N LEU A 471 -12.87 -1.66 -0.01
CA LEU A 471 -12.52 -1.25 1.35
C LEU A 471 -13.60 -0.34 1.97
N ILE A 472 -14.24 0.49 1.14
CA ILE A 472 -15.21 1.47 1.62
C ILE A 472 -16.55 0.79 1.93
N ASP A 473 -17.00 -0.18 1.14
CA ASP A 473 -18.23 -0.92 1.44
C ASP A 473 -18.12 -1.71 2.75
N LEU A 474 -16.91 -2.18 3.09
CA LEU A 474 -16.64 -2.77 4.40
C LEU A 474 -16.66 -1.72 5.53
N ALA A 475 -15.96 -0.59 5.35
CA ALA A 475 -15.85 0.46 6.38
C ALA A 475 -17.13 1.28 6.59
N SER A 476 -18.01 1.33 5.59
CA SER A 476 -19.28 2.08 5.62
C SER A 476 -20.49 1.21 5.98
N SER A 477 -20.30 -0.10 6.19
CA SER A 477 -21.37 -0.98 6.64
C SER A 477 -21.76 -0.65 8.10
N PRO A 478 -22.98 -0.15 8.37
CA PRO A 478 -23.41 0.04 9.75
C PRO A 478 -23.59 -1.33 10.40
N HIS A 479 -23.02 -1.50 11.60
CA HIS A 479 -23.17 -2.67 12.46
C HIS A 479 -24.61 -3.23 12.41
N LYS A 480 -24.81 -4.34 11.69
CA LYS A 480 -25.97 -5.21 11.94
C LYS A 480 -25.61 -6.06 13.15
N SER A 481 -26.18 -5.70 14.29
CA SER A 481 -26.21 -6.56 15.47
C SER A 481 -26.68 -7.97 15.08
N PRO A 482 -26.04 -9.04 15.58
CA PRO A 482 -26.43 -10.40 15.26
C PRO A 482 -27.86 -10.69 15.78
N PRO A 483 -28.66 -11.49 15.05
CA PRO A 483 -30.00 -11.85 15.50
C PRO A 483 -29.89 -12.81 16.69
N GLY A 484 -30.24 -12.32 17.87
CA GLY A 484 -30.48 -13.17 19.05
C GLY A 484 -31.75 -14.01 18.85
N SER A 485 -31.61 -15.30 19.07
CA SER A 485 -32.68 -16.31 19.12
C SER A 485 -33.69 -16.05 20.27
N PRO A 486 -34.87 -16.70 20.25
CA PRO A 486 -36.13 -16.13 20.76
C PRO A 486 -36.44 -16.49 22.21
N GLY A 487 -37.21 -15.64 22.89
CA GLY A 487 -37.80 -15.99 24.18
C GLY A 487 -38.66 -14.89 24.82
N HIS A 488 -39.97 -15.15 24.82
CA HIS A 488 -41.06 -14.56 25.62
C HIS A 488 -41.44 -13.08 25.45
N GLY A 489 -42.69 -12.90 25.01
CA GLY A 489 -43.30 -11.62 24.76
C GLY A 489 -44.19 -11.11 25.88
N ASP A 490 -44.65 -9.89 25.69
CA ASP A 490 -46.03 -9.53 26.01
C ASP A 490 -46.51 -8.38 25.10
N LYS A 491 -47.82 -8.27 25.00
CA LYS A 491 -48.58 -7.77 23.85
C LYS A 491 -48.74 -6.24 23.76
N SER A 492 -48.96 -5.81 22.51
CA SER A 492 -49.99 -4.82 22.06
C SER A 492 -49.60 -3.33 21.85
N PRO A 493 -50.31 -2.61 20.96
CA PRO A 493 -49.67 -2.05 19.76
C PRO A 493 -49.90 -0.54 19.54
N MET A 494 -49.02 0.11 18.78
CA MET A 494 -49.44 1.18 17.86
C MET A 494 -48.38 1.40 16.77
N GLN A 495 -48.74 1.02 15.54
CA GLN A 495 -48.07 1.43 14.32
C GLN A 495 -48.17 2.96 14.16
N LYS A 496 -47.06 3.61 13.77
CA LYS A 496 -47.08 4.67 12.76
C LYS A 496 -45.69 4.84 12.12
N SER A 497 -45.70 4.55 10.82
CA SER A 497 -44.70 4.74 9.76
C SER A 497 -43.62 5.80 9.99
N SER A 498 -42.35 5.37 9.90
CA SER A 498 -41.20 6.22 9.61
C SER A 498 -41.11 6.49 8.11
N GLY A 499 -41.30 7.75 7.73
CA GLY A 499 -41.20 8.19 6.34
C GLY A 499 -40.94 9.69 6.26
N SER A 500 -39.79 10.16 6.75
CA SER A 500 -39.39 11.56 6.51
C SER A 500 -37.92 11.83 6.84
N TRP A 501 -36.99 11.38 5.98
CA TRP A 501 -35.65 12.01 5.89
C TRP A 501 -35.21 12.30 4.43
N ASN A 502 -35.90 11.76 3.42
CA ASN A 502 -35.56 11.98 2.00
C ASN A 502 -36.20 13.22 1.33
N ARG A 503 -36.86 14.12 2.08
CA ARG A 503 -37.47 15.35 1.50
C ARG A 503 -36.76 16.66 1.80
N LEU A 504 -35.76 16.70 2.70
CA LEU A 504 -35.06 17.96 3.01
C LEU A 504 -33.88 18.26 2.08
N HIS A 505 -33.32 17.26 1.39
CA HIS A 505 -32.18 17.47 0.49
C HIS A 505 -32.53 17.90 -0.94
N ARG A 506 -33.80 17.83 -1.37
CA ARG A 506 -34.23 18.29 -2.71
C ARG A 506 -34.77 19.73 -2.76
N ALA A 507 -34.97 20.37 -1.61
CA ALA A 507 -35.49 21.75 -1.56
C ALA A 507 -34.39 22.83 -1.56
N LEU A 508 -33.11 22.46 -1.34
CA LEU A 508 -31.99 23.43 -1.27
C LEU A 508 -31.20 23.58 -2.57
N SER A 509 -31.32 22.65 -3.54
CA SER A 509 -30.61 22.78 -4.84
C SER A 509 -31.35 23.60 -5.92
N ARG A 510 -32.52 24.18 -5.63
CA ARG A 510 -33.25 25.05 -6.60
C ARG A 510 -33.25 26.54 -6.28
N LYS A 511 -32.57 26.99 -5.21
CA LYS A 511 -32.51 28.43 -4.83
C LYS A 511 -31.18 29.14 -5.10
N VAL A 512 -30.17 28.45 -5.66
CA VAL A 512 -28.85 29.06 -5.96
C VAL A 512 -28.69 29.40 -7.46
N SER A 513 -29.63 29.02 -8.33
CA SER A 513 -29.52 29.27 -9.79
C SER A 513 -30.30 30.50 -10.30
N LEU A 514 -30.72 31.42 -9.42
CA LEU A 514 -31.54 32.60 -9.81
C LEU A 514 -31.06 33.94 -9.20
N ARG A 515 -29.77 34.08 -8.90
CA ARG A 515 -29.22 35.33 -8.34
C ARG A 515 -27.90 35.82 -8.95
N LEU A 516 -27.66 35.52 -10.22
CA LEU A 516 -26.58 36.12 -11.02
C LEU A 516 -27.12 36.47 -12.42
N GLN A 517 -28.07 37.40 -12.48
CA GLN A 517 -28.43 38.09 -13.73
C GLN A 517 -29.27 39.36 -13.46
N VAL A 518 -28.74 40.28 -12.66
CA VAL A 518 -29.01 41.73 -12.76
C VAL A 518 -27.72 42.42 -12.31
N ASP A 519 -27.33 43.48 -13.01
CA ASP A 519 -26.08 44.28 -12.92
C ASP A 519 -24.89 43.81 -13.76
N LYS A 520 -25.04 43.92 -15.09
CA LYS A 520 -24.14 44.67 -15.99
C LYS A 520 -24.79 44.89 -17.35
#